data_AF-A0A7V3C7H6-F1
#
_entry.id   AF-A0A7V3C7H6-F1
#
_cell.length_a   1.000
_cell.length_b   1.000
_cell.length_c   1.000
_cell.angle_alpha   90.00
_cell.angle_beta   90.00
_cell.angle_gamma   90.00
#
_symmetry.space_group_name_H-M   'P 1'
#
loop_
_entity.id
_entity.type
_entity.pdbx_description
1 polymer ?
#
loop_
_entity_poly.entity_id
_entity_poly.type
_entity_poly.pdbx_seq_one_letter_code
_entity_poly.pdbx_strand_id
1 'polypeptide(L)'
;MNRRVLTLLTLFSVAVFAFLAGYWPERQRYLRARADLRDADREIADARSRLRIGHLQTLLLRILEQTGQKKQKRSDALLIQFVVEARAYVSRPDMAKYKTQLEAILEKSDPLRAALENDDPAARDLLHGLMRDLAKIVDPPRPSEPPAILRPPSPPPIE
;
A
#
# COMPACT_ATOMS: atom_id res chain seq x y z
N MET A 1 25.13 -43.94 -44.10
CA MET A 1 24.73 -42.53 -43.87
C MET A 1 25.70 -41.63 -44.59
N ASN A 2 25.25 -40.82 -45.55
CA ASN A 2 26.15 -40.05 -46.41
C ASN A 2 26.79 -38.90 -45.63
N ARG A 3 28.11 -38.71 -45.78
CA ARG A 3 28.90 -37.66 -45.11
C ARG A 3 28.29 -36.25 -45.30
N ARG A 4 27.65 -36.01 -46.44
CA ARG A 4 26.91 -34.78 -46.76
C ARG A 4 25.68 -34.55 -45.85
N VAL A 5 24.94 -35.61 -45.54
CA VAL A 5 23.77 -35.54 -44.65
C VAL A 5 24.23 -35.21 -43.22
N LEU A 6 25.30 -35.83 -42.75
CA LEU A 6 25.87 -35.56 -41.43
C LEU A 6 26.30 -34.08 -41.29
N THR A 7 26.92 -33.54 -42.35
CA THR A 7 27.40 -32.16 -42.37
C THR A 7 26.23 -31.16 -42.32
N LEU A 8 25.19 -31.38 -43.10
CA LEU A 8 23.97 -30.54 -43.09
C LEU A 8 23.25 -30.57 -41.74
N LEU A 9 23.16 -31.75 -41.12
CA LEU A 9 22.50 -31.92 -39.83
C LEU A 9 23.25 -31.20 -38.70
N THR A 10 24.59 -31.23 -38.75
CA THR A 10 25.45 -30.49 -37.81
C THR A 10 25.28 -28.98 -37.98
N LEU A 11 25.27 -28.49 -39.23
CA LEU A 11 25.14 -27.07 -39.53
C LEU A 11 23.77 -26.52 -39.14
N PHE A 12 22.70 -27.30 -39.38
CA PHE A 12 21.36 -26.98 -38.91
C PHE A 12 21.27 -26.94 -37.38
N SER A 13 21.89 -27.91 -36.69
CA SER A 13 21.88 -27.94 -35.23
C SER A 13 22.57 -26.72 -34.62
N VAL A 14 23.75 -26.33 -35.14
CA VAL A 14 24.46 -25.12 -34.70
C VAL A 14 23.64 -23.85 -34.92
N ALA A 15 22.96 -23.73 -36.07
CA ALA A 15 22.07 -22.59 -36.34
C ALA A 15 20.89 -22.50 -35.35
N VAL A 16 20.28 -23.65 -35.01
CA VAL A 16 19.19 -23.72 -34.03
C VAL A 16 19.68 -23.34 -32.63
N PHE A 17 20.85 -23.83 -32.21
CA PHE A 17 21.46 -23.47 -30.93
C PHE A 17 21.82 -21.98 -30.84
N ALA A 18 22.37 -21.39 -31.91
CA ALA A 18 22.67 -19.96 -31.95
C ALA A 18 21.40 -19.10 -31.84
N PHE A 19 20.30 -19.51 -32.50
CA PHE A 19 19.02 -18.83 -32.40
C PHE A 19 18.42 -18.91 -30.99
N LEU A 20 18.45 -20.09 -30.36
CA LEU A 20 18.00 -20.29 -28.98
C LEU A 20 18.85 -19.51 -27.97
N ALA A 21 20.17 -19.46 -28.17
CA ALA A 21 21.10 -18.73 -27.32
C ALA A 21 20.88 -17.21 -27.35
N GLY A 22 20.45 -16.65 -28.49
CA GLY A 22 20.07 -15.23 -28.60
C GLY A 22 18.67 -14.92 -28.05
N TYR A 23 17.70 -15.81 -28.28
CA TYR A 23 16.30 -15.58 -27.87
C TYR A 23 16.08 -15.75 -26.35
N TRP A 24 16.79 -16.68 -25.71
CA TRP A 24 16.65 -16.94 -24.27
C TRP A 24 16.98 -15.74 -23.36
N PRO A 25 18.13 -15.04 -23.51
CA PRO A 25 18.43 -13.87 -22.69
C PRO A 25 17.43 -12.73 -22.93
N GLU A 26 16.94 -12.55 -24.15
CA GLU A 26 15.95 -11.52 -24.46
C GLU A 26 14.59 -11.82 -23.80
N ARG A 27 14.17 -13.08 -23.82
CA ARG A 27 12.99 -13.53 -23.06
C ARG A 27 13.16 -13.31 -21.56
N GLN A 28 14.36 -13.56 -21.02
CA GLN A 28 14.63 -13.29 -19.60
C GLN A 28 14.57 -11.79 -19.27
N ARG A 29 15.12 -10.92 -20.13
CA ARG A 29 15.03 -9.46 -19.97
C ARG A 29 13.58 -8.98 -19.98
N TYR A 30 12.78 -9.46 -20.92
CA TYR A 30 11.36 -9.14 -20.99
C TYR A 30 10.61 -9.60 -19.74
N LEU A 31 10.87 -10.82 -19.26
CA LEU A 31 10.23 -11.34 -18.04
C LEU A 31 10.63 -10.55 -16.79
N ARG A 32 11.90 -10.14 -16.67
CA ARG A 32 12.37 -9.27 -15.59
C ARG A 32 11.70 -7.90 -15.63
N ALA A 33 11.75 -7.21 -16.77
CA ALA A 33 11.09 -5.91 -16.92
C ALA A 33 9.59 -5.97 -16.61
N ARG A 34 8.93 -7.07 -16.99
CA ARG A 34 7.51 -7.29 -16.65
C ARG A 34 7.28 -7.58 -15.18
N ALA A 35 8.24 -8.20 -14.48
CA ALA A 35 8.19 -8.37 -13.04
C ALA A 35 8.38 -7.03 -12.32
N ASP A 36 9.40 -6.26 -12.72
CA ASP A 36 9.72 -4.94 -12.16
C ASP A 36 8.53 -3.97 -12.31
N LEU A 37 7.86 -3.97 -13.47
CA LEU A 37 6.65 -3.18 -13.68
C LEU A 37 5.51 -3.58 -12.72
N ARG A 38 5.31 -4.88 -12.49
CA ARG A 38 4.27 -5.34 -11.55
C ARG A 38 4.58 -4.95 -10.11
N ASP A 39 5.85 -4.98 -9.73
CA ASP A 39 6.26 -4.61 -8.39
C ASP A 39 6.16 -3.10 -8.19
N ALA A 40 6.56 -2.30 -9.18
CA ALA A 40 6.33 -0.85 -9.17
C ALA A 40 4.82 -0.51 -9.08
N ASP A 41 3.97 -1.20 -9.84
CA ASP A 41 2.51 -1.02 -9.77
C ASP A 41 1.95 -1.32 -8.37
N ARG A 42 2.49 -2.36 -7.70
CA ARG A 42 2.12 -2.70 -6.32
C ARG A 42 2.57 -1.64 -5.33
N GLU A 43 3.78 -1.11 -5.47
CA GLU A 43 4.29 -0.04 -4.61
C GLU A 43 3.46 1.24 -4.77
N ILE A 44 3.13 1.61 -6.01
CA ILE A 44 2.26 2.76 -6.30
C ILE A 44 0.87 2.55 -5.71
N ALA A 45 0.30 1.34 -5.83
CA ALA A 45 -0.99 1.03 -5.24
C ALA A 45 -0.96 1.14 -3.71
N ASP A 46 0.06 0.59 -3.04
CA ASP A 46 0.20 0.69 -1.57
C ASP A 46 0.40 2.14 -1.12
N ALA A 47 1.25 2.91 -1.82
CA ALA A 47 1.46 4.33 -1.54
C ALA A 47 0.17 5.15 -1.69
N ARG A 48 -0.61 4.90 -2.75
CA ARG A 48 -1.93 5.55 -2.95
C ARG A 48 -2.90 5.19 -1.83
N SER A 49 -2.92 3.93 -1.39
CA SER A 49 -3.78 3.50 -0.29
C SER A 49 -3.40 4.18 1.02
N ARG A 50 -2.09 4.30 1.33
CA ARG A 50 -1.61 5.05 2.50
C ARG A 50 -1.97 6.53 2.45
N LEU A 51 -1.82 7.19 1.30
CA LEU A 51 -2.20 8.60 1.14
C LEU A 51 -3.69 8.83 1.41
N ARG A 52 -4.56 7.95 0.93
CA ARG A 52 -6.01 8.04 1.19
C ARG A 52 -6.34 7.88 2.66
N ILE A 53 -5.65 6.98 3.36
CA ILE A 53 -5.82 6.80 4.80
C ILE A 53 -5.30 8.03 5.56
N GLY A 54 -4.18 8.62 5.14
CA GLY A 54 -3.67 9.88 5.68
C GLY A 54 -4.65 11.05 5.48
N HIS A 55 -5.39 11.06 4.37
CA HIS A 55 -6.48 12.01 4.16
C HIS A 55 -7.62 11.83 5.17
N LEU A 56 -8.03 10.58 5.47
CA LEU A 56 -9.00 10.31 6.55
C LEU A 56 -8.50 10.82 7.91
N GLN A 57 -7.22 10.64 8.24
CA GLN A 57 -6.64 11.20 9.47
C GLN A 57 -6.71 12.73 9.51
N THR A 58 -6.48 13.37 8.36
CA THR A 58 -6.58 14.83 8.23
C THR A 58 -8.02 15.30 8.48
N LEU A 59 -9.03 14.57 8.02
CA LEU A 59 -10.42 14.86 8.32
C LEU A 59 -10.72 14.73 9.82
N LEU A 60 -10.26 13.65 10.49
CA LEU A 60 -10.43 13.49 11.94
C LEU A 60 -9.75 14.60 12.75
N LEU A 61 -8.55 15.02 12.35
CA LEU A 61 -7.84 16.15 12.96
C LEU A 61 -8.66 17.45 12.87
N ARG A 62 -9.25 17.71 11.70
CA ARG A 62 -10.13 18.87 11.53
C ARG A 62 -11.39 18.78 12.37
N ILE A 63 -12.00 17.59 12.49
CA ILE A 63 -13.16 17.38 13.38
C ILE A 63 -12.75 17.74 14.81
N LEU A 64 -11.64 17.18 15.30
CA LEU A 64 -11.12 17.44 16.65
C LEU A 64 -10.89 18.94 16.89
N GLU A 65 -10.30 19.64 15.92
CA GLU A 65 -10.07 21.08 16.00
C GLU A 65 -11.39 21.87 16.06
N GLN A 66 -12.37 21.52 15.22
CA GLN A 66 -13.67 22.21 15.21
C GLN A 66 -14.51 21.92 16.46
N THR A 67 -14.44 20.70 17.01
CA THR A 67 -15.07 20.36 18.30
C THR A 67 -14.47 21.18 19.44
N GLY A 68 -13.14 21.34 19.48
CA GLY A 68 -12.46 22.19 20.46
C GLY A 68 -12.84 23.68 20.36
N GLN A 69 -13.24 24.15 19.17
CA GLN A 69 -13.69 25.53 18.93
C GLN A 69 -15.22 25.72 19.11
N LYS A 70 -15.96 24.72 19.62
CA LYS A 70 -17.43 24.74 19.75
C LYS A 70 -18.18 25.01 18.44
N LYS A 71 -17.61 24.58 17.30
CA LYS A 71 -18.18 24.75 15.96
C LYS A 71 -18.92 23.48 15.51
N GLN A 72 -19.93 23.02 16.28
CA GLN A 72 -20.65 21.76 16.07
C GLN A 72 -21.11 21.53 14.61
N LYS A 73 -21.74 22.53 13.99
CA LYS A 73 -22.23 22.41 12.61
C LYS A 73 -21.12 22.10 11.60
N ARG A 74 -19.89 22.54 11.86
CA ARG A 74 -18.73 22.26 11.00
C ARG A 74 -18.12 20.89 11.30
N SER A 75 -18.09 20.46 12.57
CA SER A 75 -17.65 19.11 12.91
C SER A 75 -18.58 18.03 12.34
N ASP A 76 -19.89 18.28 12.30
CA ASP A 76 -20.86 17.33 11.73
C ASP A 76 -20.69 17.16 10.22
N ALA A 77 -20.51 18.27 9.49
CA ALA A 77 -20.24 18.22 8.05
C ALA A 77 -18.95 17.46 7.74
N LEU A 78 -17.90 17.67 8.55
CA LEU A 78 -16.64 16.95 8.42
C LEU A 78 -16.78 15.46 8.79
N LEU A 79 -17.60 15.12 9.79
CA LEU A 79 -17.88 13.72 10.14
C LEU A 79 -18.64 13.00 9.03
N ILE A 80 -19.64 13.65 8.42
CA ILE A 80 -20.35 13.11 7.26
C ILE A 80 -19.37 12.88 6.10
N GLN A 81 -18.51 13.86 5.81
CA GLN A 81 -17.48 13.72 4.79
C GLN A 81 -16.55 12.53 5.10
N PHE A 82 -16.08 12.41 6.34
CA PHE A 82 -15.25 11.31 6.79
C PHE A 82 -15.93 9.94 6.55
N VAL A 83 -17.19 9.78 6.94
CA VAL A 83 -17.94 8.52 6.76
C VAL A 83 -18.13 8.19 5.27
N VAL A 84 -18.48 9.19 4.46
CA VAL A 84 -18.67 9.01 3.01
C VAL A 84 -17.37 8.58 2.35
N GLU A 85 -16.25 9.24 2.67
CA GLU A 85 -14.95 8.90 2.12
C GLU A 85 -14.44 7.54 2.60
N ALA A 86 -14.61 7.22 3.89
CA ALA A 86 -14.23 5.93 4.44
C ALA A 86 -15.03 4.78 3.79
N ARG A 87 -16.35 4.94 3.58
CA ARG A 87 -17.15 3.96 2.82
C ARG A 87 -16.71 3.86 1.36
N ALA A 88 -16.41 4.99 0.72
CA ALA A 88 -15.89 4.97 -0.65
C ALA A 88 -14.57 4.21 -0.75
N TYR A 89 -13.70 4.31 0.26
CA TYR A 89 -12.45 3.58 0.31
C TYR A 89 -12.63 2.09 0.59
N VAL A 90 -13.57 1.68 1.44
CA VAL A 90 -13.92 0.27 1.69
C VAL A 90 -14.29 -0.48 0.40
N SER A 91 -15.00 0.18 -0.51
CA SER A 91 -15.46 -0.42 -1.77
C SER A 91 -14.40 -0.49 -2.87
N ARG A 92 -13.19 0.06 -2.65
CA ARG A 92 -12.16 0.09 -3.70
C ARG A 92 -11.30 -1.18 -3.72
N PRO A 93 -10.97 -1.72 -4.91
CA PRO A 93 -10.15 -2.92 -5.04
C PRO A 93 -8.74 -2.77 -4.42
N ASP A 94 -8.12 -1.60 -4.55
CA ASP A 94 -6.78 -1.31 -4.02
C ASP A 94 -6.75 -1.09 -2.50
N MET A 95 -7.92 -1.08 -1.85
CA MET A 95 -8.08 -0.95 -0.40
C MET A 95 -8.50 -2.26 0.28
N ALA A 96 -8.59 -3.37 -0.46
CA ALA A 96 -9.05 -4.66 0.06
C ALA A 96 -8.27 -5.11 1.31
N LYS A 97 -6.95 -4.84 1.37
CA LYS A 97 -6.07 -5.12 2.52
C LYS A 97 -6.51 -4.42 3.81
N TYR A 98 -7.13 -3.24 3.69
CA TYR A 98 -7.51 -2.37 4.81
C TYR A 98 -9.02 -2.40 5.10
N LYS A 99 -9.77 -3.20 4.34
CA LYS A 99 -11.23 -3.25 4.38
C LYS A 99 -11.77 -3.46 5.80
N THR A 100 -11.35 -4.53 6.48
CA THR A 100 -11.82 -4.86 7.83
C THR A 100 -11.52 -3.76 8.85
N GLN A 101 -10.37 -3.09 8.72
CA GLN A 101 -9.98 -2.01 9.62
C GLN A 101 -10.82 -0.75 9.38
N LEU A 102 -11.08 -0.41 8.10
CA LEU A 102 -11.95 0.69 7.73
C LEU A 102 -13.41 0.44 8.12
N GLU A 103 -13.89 -0.81 8.03
CA GLU A 103 -15.21 -1.21 8.51
C GLU A 103 -15.32 -1.04 10.04
N ALA A 104 -14.33 -1.50 10.81
CA ALA A 104 -14.29 -1.30 12.26
C ALA A 104 -14.23 0.20 12.67
N ILE A 105 -13.59 1.03 11.84
CA ILE A 105 -13.57 2.49 12.02
C ILE A 105 -14.95 3.10 11.73
N LEU A 106 -15.64 2.62 10.69
CA LEU A 106 -16.99 3.05 10.35
C LEU A 106 -18.01 2.67 11.43
N GLU A 107 -17.88 1.51 12.07
CA GLU A 107 -18.77 1.11 13.18
C GLU A 107 -18.70 2.08 14.37
N LYS A 108 -17.55 2.74 14.57
CA LYS A 108 -17.34 3.73 15.62
C LYS A 108 -17.83 5.13 15.26
N SER A 109 -18.29 5.37 14.02
CA SER A 109 -18.74 6.70 13.60
C SER A 109 -20.08 7.10 14.21
N ASP A 110 -20.98 6.14 14.44
CA ASP A 110 -22.30 6.43 15.02
C ASP A 110 -22.21 6.81 16.50
N PRO A 111 -21.45 6.09 17.36
CA PRO A 111 -21.16 6.54 18.72
C PRO A 111 -20.46 7.91 18.75
N LEU A 112 -19.53 8.16 17.82
CA LEU A 112 -18.86 9.46 17.72
C LEU A 112 -19.83 10.58 17.36
N ARG A 113 -20.74 10.36 16.42
CA ARG A 113 -21.78 11.33 16.07
C ARG A 113 -22.64 11.65 17.30
N ALA A 114 -23.13 10.62 17.99
CA ALA A 114 -23.95 10.80 19.17
C ALA A 114 -23.20 11.58 20.28
N ALA A 115 -21.91 11.28 20.49
CA ALA A 115 -21.09 11.99 21.46
C ALA A 115 -20.87 13.47 21.06
N LEU A 116 -20.66 13.75 19.77
CA LEU A 116 -20.52 15.12 19.25
C LEU A 116 -21.82 15.91 19.34
N GLU A 117 -22.97 15.30 19.06
CA GLU A 117 -24.29 15.95 19.16
C GLU A 117 -24.64 16.34 20.60
N ASN A 118 -24.20 15.54 21.58
CA ASN A 118 -24.48 15.76 23.01
C ASN A 118 -23.39 16.56 23.75
N ASP A 119 -22.36 17.06 23.04
CA ASP A 119 -21.18 17.71 23.63
C ASP A 119 -20.50 16.84 24.72
N ASP A 120 -20.52 15.51 24.53
CA ASP A 120 -19.98 14.54 25.46
C ASP A 120 -18.43 14.58 25.42
N PRO A 121 -17.73 14.74 26.55
CA PRO A 121 -16.27 14.67 26.59
C PRO A 121 -15.69 13.36 26.02
N ALA A 122 -16.47 12.26 26.02
CA ALA A 122 -16.10 11.00 25.40
C ALA A 122 -15.86 11.09 23.88
N ALA A 123 -16.42 12.10 23.20
CA ALA A 123 -16.18 12.34 21.78
C ALA A 123 -14.69 12.54 21.47
N ARG A 124 -13.96 13.19 22.38
CA ARG A 124 -12.52 13.44 22.23
C ARG A 124 -11.71 12.15 22.35
N ASP A 125 -12.07 11.28 23.29
CA ASP A 125 -11.42 9.99 23.48
C ASP A 125 -11.68 9.06 22.29
N LEU A 126 -12.91 9.07 21.75
CA LEU A 126 -13.27 8.36 20.52
C LEU A 126 -12.46 8.85 19.32
N LEU A 127 -12.33 10.18 19.13
CA LEU A 127 -11.51 10.77 18.06
C LEU A 127 -10.05 10.34 18.17
N HIS A 128 -9.45 10.42 19.36
CA HIS A 128 -8.07 9.96 19.57
C HIS A 128 -7.90 8.45 19.37
N GLY A 129 -8.91 7.65 19.71
CA GLY A 129 -8.96 6.22 19.42
C GLY A 129 -8.94 5.94 17.92
N LEU A 130 -9.82 6.61 17.16
CA LEU A 130 -9.91 6.48 15.71
C LEU A 130 -8.64 6.92 14.99
N MET A 131 -8.02 8.02 15.44
CA MET A 131 -6.74 8.48 14.90
C MET A 131 -5.63 7.44 15.11
N ARG A 132 -5.55 6.82 16.29
CA ARG A 132 -4.60 5.74 16.57
C ARG A 132 -4.86 4.52 15.70
N ASP A 133 -6.12 4.16 15.49
CA ASP A 133 -6.48 3.01 14.65
C ASP A 133 -6.09 3.26 13.19
N LEU A 134 -6.32 4.44 12.64
CA LEU A 134 -5.81 4.82 11.31
C LEU A 134 -4.28 4.88 11.24
N ALA A 135 -3.61 5.34 12.30
CA ALA A 135 -2.15 5.46 12.33
C ALA A 135 -1.45 4.10 12.20
N LYS A 136 -1.99 3.05 12.83
CA LYS A 136 -1.51 1.67 12.69
C LYS A 136 -1.55 1.17 11.24
N ILE A 137 -2.39 1.75 10.40
CA ILE A 137 -2.52 1.37 8.99
C ILE A 137 -1.49 2.11 8.12
N VAL A 138 -1.24 3.39 8.40
CA VAL A 138 -0.28 4.22 7.64
C VAL A 138 1.17 3.85 7.96
N ASP A 139 1.47 3.65 9.25
CA ASP A 139 2.78 3.28 9.75
C ASP A 139 2.66 2.02 10.63
N PRO A 140 2.59 0.83 10.00
CA PRO A 140 2.55 -0.42 10.77
C PRO A 140 3.84 -0.51 11.60
N PRO A 141 3.78 -0.99 12.86
CA PRO A 141 4.96 -1.12 13.69
C PRO A 141 6.01 -1.93 12.93
N ARG A 142 7.19 -1.31 12.70
CA ARG A 142 8.29 -2.00 12.02
C ARG A 142 8.61 -3.26 12.84
N PRO A 143 8.64 -4.46 12.22
CA PRO A 143 9.18 -5.62 12.91
C PRO A 143 10.57 -5.23 13.42
N SER A 144 10.81 -5.46 14.71
CA SER A 144 12.06 -5.11 15.39
C SER A 144 13.22 -5.54 14.52
N GLU A 145 13.97 -4.58 13.99
CA GLU A 145 15.13 -4.84 13.14
C GLU A 145 16.06 -5.75 13.96
N PRO A 146 16.43 -6.96 13.46
CA PRO A 146 17.33 -7.83 14.20
C PRO A 146 18.61 -7.04 14.52
N PRO A 147 19.19 -7.22 15.71
CA PRO A 147 20.30 -6.41 16.19
C PRO A 147 21.39 -6.31 15.12
N ALA A 148 21.92 -5.10 14.92
CA ALA A 148 22.88 -4.72 13.87
C ALA A 148 24.14 -5.62 13.78
N ILE A 149 24.34 -6.51 14.75
CA ILE A 149 25.37 -7.53 14.81
C ILE A 149 25.27 -8.55 13.65
N LEU A 150 24.11 -8.67 12.99
CA LEU A 150 23.92 -9.56 11.83
C LEU A 150 24.01 -8.86 10.47
N ARG A 151 24.30 -7.55 10.41
CA ARG A 151 24.54 -6.88 9.12
C ARG A 151 25.95 -7.24 8.62
N PRO A 152 26.12 -7.86 7.44
CA PRO A 152 27.44 -7.99 6.83
C PRO A 152 28.04 -6.59 6.62
N PRO A 153 29.35 -6.40 6.86
CA PRO A 153 30.00 -5.11 6.67
C PRO A 153 29.82 -4.64 5.23
N SER A 154 29.45 -3.37 5.05
CA SER A 154 29.38 -2.75 3.72
C SER A 154 30.73 -2.90 3.01
N PRO A 155 30.73 -3.25 1.70
CA PRO A 155 31.98 -3.30 0.94
C PRO A 155 32.64 -1.91 0.94
N PRO A 156 33.98 -1.85 1.01
CA PRO A 156 34.70 -0.57 0.99
C PRO A 156 34.38 0.20 -0.30
N PRO A 157 34.41 1.55 -0.26
CA PRO A 157 34.29 2.34 -1.47
C PRO A 157 35.38 1.93 -2.46
N ILE A 158 34.99 1.76 -3.72
CA ILE A 158 35.92 1.54 -4.82
C ILE A 158 36.59 2.90 -5.05
N GLU A 159 37.86 3.02 -4.67
CA GLU A 159 38.74 4.13 -5.07
C GLU A 159 39.15 4.02 -6.53
#